data_AF-A0A2P2MBL8-F1
#
_entry.id   AF-A0A2P2MBL8-F1
#
_cell.length_a   1.000
_cell.length_b   1.000
_cell.length_c   1.000
_cell.angle_alpha   90.00
_cell.angle_beta   90.00
_cell.angle_gamma   90.00
#
_symmetry.space_group_name_H-M   'P 1'
#
loop_
_entity.id
_entity.type
_entity.pdbx_description
1 polymer ?
#
loop_
_entity_poly.entity_id
_entity_poly.type
_entity_poly.pdbx_seq_one_letter_code
_entity_poly.pdbx_strand_id
1 'polypeptide(L)'
;MARVSDNWERLVRATLKREQLRNVGQGDDRGPSGIAAAVPPSLVRTNIEAILQAADEIQDEDPTVARILCEQAYSLAQNLDPNSEGRGVLQFKTGLMSVIKQKLAKKDGAQIDRNRDIEHLWEFYQRYKRRYRVDAIQREEQKWRESGTFTTANLGELELRSLEMKKVFATLRALVEVMEALSKDADPRGVGRLIMEELRRIKRVGELTTYNIVPLEAPSFTNAIGAFPEVRGAISAIRYTEHFPRLPADFEVSGERSADMFDLLEYVFGFQNDNVRNQRENVVLTLANSQSRLSIPIHQADPKIDEKAINDVFLKVLDNYIKWCKYLRIRLAYNRIDAITRDRKLFLVSLYFLIWGEAANVRFLPECICYIFHNMAKELDAILDHGEANRASSCMGDGGSVSFLEQIICPIYETMAAVSGTYFDFWLRNLMDEYKL
;
A
#
# COMPACT_ATOMS: atom_id res chain seq x y z
N MET A 1 30.41 15.82 -14.01
CA MET A 1 29.24 16.60 -13.55
C MET A 1 28.34 17.06 -14.70
N ALA A 2 28.88 17.57 -15.82
CA ALA A 2 28.07 17.97 -16.99
C ALA A 2 27.11 16.89 -17.51
N ARG A 3 27.58 15.65 -17.73
CA ARG A 3 26.73 14.53 -18.20
C ARG A 3 25.53 14.17 -17.31
N VAL A 4 25.62 14.43 -16.00
CA VAL A 4 24.51 14.15 -15.06
C VAL A 4 23.46 15.24 -15.16
N SER A 5 23.90 16.50 -15.29
CA SER A 5 23.02 17.64 -15.57
C SER A 5 22.32 17.47 -16.92
N ASP A 6 23.06 17.05 -17.95
CA ASP A 6 22.51 16.85 -19.30
C ASP A 6 21.47 15.71 -19.34
N ASN A 7 21.72 14.63 -18.58
CA ASN A 7 20.75 13.53 -18.45
C ASN A 7 19.53 13.94 -17.64
N TRP A 8 19.70 14.73 -16.58
CA TRP A 8 18.59 15.24 -15.77
C TRP A 8 17.75 16.25 -16.55
N GLU A 9 18.38 17.16 -17.28
CA GLU A 9 17.72 18.09 -18.21
C GLU A 9 17.01 17.36 -19.34
N ARG A 10 17.60 16.31 -19.90
CA ARG A 10 16.92 15.48 -20.90
C ARG A 10 15.69 14.79 -20.32
N LEU A 11 15.79 14.25 -19.10
CA LEU A 11 14.68 13.59 -18.42
C LEU A 11 13.57 14.60 -18.13
N VAL A 12 13.89 15.75 -17.53
CA VAL A 12 12.94 16.82 -17.22
C VAL A 12 12.33 17.43 -18.47
N ARG A 13 13.10 17.65 -19.54
CA ARG A 13 12.54 18.11 -20.82
C ARG A 13 11.64 17.05 -21.46
N ALA A 14 11.92 15.76 -21.26
CA ALA A 14 11.04 14.69 -21.71
C ALA A 14 9.75 14.63 -20.87
N THR A 15 9.83 14.82 -19.54
CA THR A 15 8.64 14.91 -18.68
C THR A 15 7.82 16.15 -18.96
N LEU A 16 8.45 17.31 -19.16
CA LEU A 16 7.78 18.57 -19.51
C LEU A 16 7.19 18.53 -20.91
N LYS A 17 7.86 17.93 -21.91
CA LYS A 17 7.24 17.68 -23.22
C LYS A 17 6.07 16.71 -23.12
N ARG A 18 6.15 15.71 -22.25
CA ARG A 18 5.06 14.76 -21.96
C ARG A 18 3.88 15.43 -21.26
N GLU A 19 4.15 16.39 -20.38
CA GLU A 19 3.15 17.21 -19.69
C GLU A 19 2.52 18.25 -20.65
N GLN A 20 3.32 18.85 -21.52
CA GLN A 20 2.83 19.72 -22.61
C GLN A 20 2.01 18.94 -23.64
N LEU A 21 2.38 17.69 -23.98
CA LEU A 21 1.56 16.82 -24.83
C LEU A 21 0.28 16.35 -24.12
N ARG A 22 0.30 16.25 -22.78
CA ARG A 22 -0.89 16.10 -21.94
C ARG A 22 -1.82 17.32 -22.08
N ASN A 23 -1.27 18.53 -22.09
CA ASN A 23 -2.03 19.76 -22.21
C ASN A 23 -2.46 20.09 -23.64
N VAL A 24 -1.74 19.64 -24.67
CA VAL A 24 -2.09 19.85 -26.09
C VAL A 24 -3.13 18.83 -26.57
N GLY A 25 -3.27 17.68 -25.88
CA GLY A 25 -4.40 16.76 -26.02
C GLY A 25 -5.60 17.08 -25.12
N GLN A 26 -5.45 18.00 -24.16
CA GLN A 26 -6.55 18.57 -23.37
C GLN A 26 -7.24 19.66 -24.20
N GLY A 27 -8.13 19.22 -25.09
CA GLY A 27 -9.33 20.00 -25.33
C GLY A 27 -10.14 20.01 -24.03
N ASP A 28 -10.19 21.17 -23.38
CA ASP A 28 -11.11 21.49 -22.27
C ASP A 28 -11.02 20.55 -21.05
N ASP A 29 -10.00 20.78 -20.22
CA ASP A 29 -9.79 20.09 -18.94
C ASP A 29 -10.91 20.47 -17.95
N ARG A 30 -12.03 19.74 -18.02
CA ARG A 30 -13.04 19.72 -16.96
C ARG A 30 -12.43 18.97 -15.77
N GLY A 31 -12.18 19.70 -14.67
CA GLY A 31 -12.02 19.09 -13.34
C GLY A 31 -13.20 18.17 -13.00
N PRO A 32 -13.19 17.44 -11.86
CA PRO A 32 -14.27 16.50 -11.54
C PRO A 32 -15.61 17.24 -11.64
N SER A 33 -16.39 16.92 -12.66
CA SER A 33 -17.68 17.53 -12.93
C SER A 33 -18.72 16.53 -12.47
N GLY A 34 -19.46 16.83 -11.42
CA GLY A 34 -20.44 15.89 -10.87
C GLY A 34 -20.57 15.97 -9.35
N ILE A 35 -21.21 14.96 -8.79
CA ILE A 35 -21.58 14.92 -7.37
C ILE A 35 -20.34 14.64 -6.50
N ALA A 36 -19.33 13.97 -7.08
CA ALA A 36 -18.05 13.70 -6.43
C ALA A 36 -17.28 14.98 -6.04
N ALA A 37 -17.34 16.04 -6.85
CA ALA A 37 -16.66 17.30 -6.58
C ALA A 37 -17.31 18.13 -5.47
N ALA A 38 -18.54 17.79 -5.08
CA ALA A 38 -19.27 18.45 -4.01
C ALA A 38 -18.98 17.87 -2.62
N VAL A 39 -18.10 16.86 -2.51
CA VAL A 39 -17.78 16.20 -1.24
C VAL A 39 -16.99 17.16 -0.32
N PRO A 40 -17.51 17.45 0.89
CA PRO A 40 -16.82 18.31 1.85
C PRO A 40 -15.48 17.74 2.34
N PRO A 41 -14.46 18.58 2.61
CA PRO A 41 -13.16 18.14 3.13
C PRO A 41 -13.23 17.30 4.41
N SER A 42 -14.24 17.53 5.25
CA SER A 42 -14.47 16.76 6.48
C SER A 42 -14.85 15.30 6.23
N LEU A 43 -15.33 14.96 5.03
CA LEU A 43 -15.74 13.61 4.64
C LEU A 43 -14.70 12.88 3.77
N VAL A 44 -13.62 13.56 3.36
CA VAL A 44 -12.56 13.04 2.46
C VAL A 44 -11.79 11.84 3.05
N ARG A 45 -11.85 11.61 4.37
CA ARG A 45 -11.21 10.45 5.02
C ARG A 45 -11.82 9.09 4.65
N THR A 46 -12.85 9.07 3.80
CA THR A 46 -13.54 7.85 3.37
C THR A 46 -13.69 7.81 1.86
N ASN A 47 -13.95 6.63 1.31
CA ASN A 47 -14.06 6.41 -0.13
C ASN A 47 -15.35 6.98 -0.77
N ILE A 48 -16.06 7.90 -0.08
CA ILE A 48 -17.28 8.54 -0.57
C ILE A 48 -17.06 9.21 -1.93
N GLU A 49 -15.94 9.92 -2.10
CA GLU A 49 -15.60 10.57 -3.37
C GLU A 49 -15.42 9.55 -4.50
N ALA A 50 -14.71 8.46 -4.24
CA ALA A 50 -14.50 7.39 -5.22
C ALA A 50 -15.82 6.67 -5.59
N ILE A 51 -16.71 6.46 -4.62
CA ILE A 51 -18.04 5.86 -4.84
C ILE A 51 -18.91 6.78 -5.71
N LEU A 52 -18.90 8.08 -5.44
CA LEU A 52 -19.68 9.05 -6.23
C LEU A 52 -19.10 9.24 -7.63
N GLN A 53 -17.78 9.22 -7.78
CA GLN A 53 -17.14 9.26 -9.08
C GLN A 53 -17.56 8.04 -9.93
N ALA A 54 -17.56 6.84 -9.34
CA ALA A 54 -18.06 5.64 -10.00
C ALA A 54 -19.56 5.73 -10.33
N ALA A 55 -20.35 6.38 -9.46
CA ALA A 55 -21.78 6.59 -9.70
C ALA A 55 -22.03 7.52 -10.90
N ASP A 56 -21.27 8.59 -11.04
CA ASP A 56 -21.37 9.52 -12.17
C ASP A 56 -20.94 8.85 -13.48
N GLU A 57 -19.90 8.00 -13.46
CA GLU A 57 -19.43 7.24 -14.63
C GLU A 57 -20.41 6.15 -15.09
N ILE A 58 -21.05 5.45 -14.15
CA ILE A 58 -22.01 4.37 -14.44
C ILE A 58 -23.40 4.93 -14.80
N GLN A 59 -23.69 6.20 -14.49
CA GLN A 59 -25.03 6.78 -14.59
C GLN A 59 -25.72 6.57 -15.95
N ASP A 60 -24.97 6.70 -17.05
CA ASP A 60 -25.50 6.54 -18.40
C ASP A 60 -25.64 5.07 -18.81
N GLU A 61 -24.86 4.17 -18.20
CA GLU A 61 -24.89 2.73 -18.47
C GLU A 61 -25.97 2.00 -17.66
N ASP A 62 -26.05 2.28 -16.36
CA ASP A 62 -27.01 1.67 -15.44
C ASP A 62 -27.44 2.65 -14.34
N PRO A 63 -28.54 3.38 -14.55
CA PRO A 63 -29.08 4.32 -13.58
C PRO A 63 -29.44 3.68 -12.23
N THR A 64 -29.74 2.38 -12.20
CA THR A 64 -30.10 1.67 -10.96
C THR A 64 -28.86 1.46 -10.10
N VAL A 65 -27.75 1.02 -10.69
CA VAL A 65 -26.47 0.85 -9.99
C VAL A 65 -25.92 2.19 -9.53
N ALA A 66 -25.98 3.22 -10.38
CA ALA A 66 -25.56 4.56 -10.00
C ALA A 66 -26.38 5.15 -8.83
N ARG A 67 -27.68 4.80 -8.72
CA ARG A 67 -28.48 5.14 -7.54
C ARG A 67 -28.02 4.38 -6.29
N ILE A 68 -27.78 3.07 -6.39
CA ILE A 68 -27.31 2.25 -5.26
C ILE A 68 -26.00 2.80 -4.69
N LEU A 69 -25.06 3.19 -5.56
CA LEU A 69 -23.79 3.83 -5.16
C LEU A 69 -24.04 5.17 -4.43
N CYS A 70 -24.93 6.02 -4.95
CA CYS A 70 -25.31 7.27 -4.28
C CYS A 70 -25.95 7.05 -2.89
N GLU A 71 -26.82 6.04 -2.76
CA GLU A 71 -27.44 5.68 -1.47
C GLU A 71 -26.42 5.20 -0.45
N GLN A 72 -25.45 4.40 -0.87
CA GLN A 72 -24.36 3.95 -0.01
C GLN A 72 -23.45 5.12 0.41
N ALA A 73 -23.11 6.02 -0.52
CA ALA A 73 -22.35 7.23 -0.22
C ALA A 73 -23.09 8.13 0.79
N TYR A 74 -24.41 8.25 0.68
CA TYR A 74 -25.23 8.97 1.66
C TYR A 74 -25.20 8.31 3.03
N SER A 75 -25.34 6.97 3.09
CA SER A 75 -25.28 6.20 4.35
C SER A 75 -23.92 6.39 5.06
N LEU A 76 -22.82 6.33 4.30
CA LEU A 76 -21.48 6.60 4.83
C LEU A 76 -21.36 8.02 5.40
N ALA A 77 -21.81 9.04 4.65
CA ALA A 77 -21.82 10.42 5.12
C ALA A 77 -22.69 10.61 6.38
N GLN A 78 -23.82 9.88 6.48
CA GLN A 78 -24.70 9.95 7.63
C GLN A 78 -24.09 9.31 8.87
N ASN A 79 -23.40 8.19 8.74
CA ASN A 79 -22.75 7.51 9.86
C ASN A 79 -21.53 8.28 10.38
N LEU A 80 -20.81 9.00 9.50
CA LEU A 80 -19.64 9.79 9.86
C LEU A 80 -19.98 11.08 10.61
N ASP A 81 -21.05 11.76 10.20
CA ASP A 81 -21.45 13.03 10.81
C ASP A 81 -22.98 13.08 10.95
N PRO A 82 -23.58 12.37 11.93
CA PRO A 82 -25.04 12.28 12.06
C PRO A 82 -25.73 13.64 12.21
N ASN A 83 -25.08 14.57 12.92
CA ASN A 83 -25.59 15.91 13.21
C ASN A 83 -25.29 16.94 12.09
N SER A 84 -24.47 16.58 11.10
CA SER A 84 -24.03 17.45 10.01
C SER A 84 -23.32 18.72 10.50
N GLU A 85 -22.47 18.57 11.51
CA GLU A 85 -21.71 19.66 12.14
C GLU A 85 -20.54 20.13 11.26
N GLY A 86 -20.07 19.28 10.35
CA GLY A 86 -19.01 19.61 9.39
C GLY A 86 -19.43 20.68 8.38
N ARG A 87 -18.52 21.61 8.08
CA ARG A 87 -18.76 22.67 7.08
C ARG A 87 -19.18 22.06 5.74
N GLY A 88 -20.37 22.41 5.26
CA GLY A 88 -20.90 21.97 3.96
C GLY A 88 -21.56 20.57 3.95
N VAL A 89 -21.50 19.81 5.04
CA VAL A 89 -22.04 18.44 5.12
C VAL A 89 -23.54 18.39 4.94
N LEU A 90 -24.28 19.30 5.59
CA LEU A 90 -25.74 19.37 5.46
C LEU A 90 -26.16 19.66 4.01
N GLN A 91 -25.48 20.60 3.34
CA GLN A 91 -25.75 20.96 1.94
C GLN A 91 -25.47 19.77 1.02
N PHE A 92 -24.34 19.11 1.22
CA PHE A 92 -23.95 17.91 0.48
C PHE A 92 -24.98 16.78 0.63
N LYS A 93 -25.35 16.40 1.86
CA LYS A 93 -26.36 15.36 2.12
C LYS A 93 -27.72 15.70 1.52
N THR A 94 -28.16 16.95 1.66
CA THR A 94 -29.42 17.41 1.08
C THR A 94 -29.39 17.35 -0.45
N GLY A 95 -28.29 17.77 -1.07
CA GLY A 95 -28.07 17.69 -2.51
C GLY A 95 -28.07 16.24 -3.01
N LEU A 96 -27.31 15.36 -2.35
CA LEU A 96 -27.23 13.94 -2.69
C LEU A 96 -28.59 13.24 -2.56
N MET A 97 -29.35 13.55 -1.50
CA MET A 97 -30.72 13.05 -1.32
C MET A 97 -31.66 13.53 -2.44
N SER A 98 -31.51 14.77 -2.91
CA SER A 98 -32.26 15.29 -4.06
C SER A 98 -31.95 14.49 -5.33
N VAL A 99 -30.67 14.21 -5.60
CA VAL A 99 -30.26 13.38 -6.73
C VAL A 99 -30.87 11.98 -6.62
N ILE A 100 -30.79 11.34 -5.46
CA ILE A 100 -31.37 10.00 -5.24
C ILE A 100 -32.87 10.01 -5.54
N LYS A 101 -33.61 11.03 -5.06
CA LYS A 101 -35.04 11.20 -5.35
C LYS A 101 -35.32 11.40 -6.83
N GLN A 102 -34.52 12.19 -7.55
CA GLN A 102 -34.65 12.36 -8.99
C GLN A 102 -34.41 11.04 -9.74
N LYS A 103 -33.42 10.24 -9.32
CA LYS A 103 -33.14 8.91 -9.89
C LYS A 103 -34.29 7.93 -9.63
N LEU A 104 -34.94 8.00 -8.46
CA LEU A 104 -36.12 7.19 -8.11
C LEU A 104 -37.39 7.61 -8.87
N ALA A 105 -37.59 8.92 -9.08
CA ALA A 105 -38.77 9.45 -9.79
C ALA A 105 -38.85 8.99 -11.26
N LYS A 106 -37.70 8.65 -11.87
CA LYS A 106 -37.65 8.06 -13.23
C LYS A 106 -38.04 6.58 -13.29
N LYS A 107 -38.22 5.89 -12.15
CA LYS A 107 -38.44 4.44 -12.04
C LYS A 107 -39.89 4.05 -11.67
N ASP A 108 -40.87 4.85 -12.06
CA ASP A 108 -42.32 4.58 -11.92
C ASP A 108 -42.75 4.05 -10.54
N GLY A 109 -42.14 4.55 -9.45
CA GLY A 109 -42.62 4.31 -8.08
C GLY A 109 -42.56 2.85 -7.59
N ALA A 110 -41.80 1.96 -8.24
CA ALA A 110 -41.62 0.60 -7.75
C ALA A 110 -40.97 0.59 -6.35
N GLN A 111 -41.50 -0.23 -5.44
CA GLN A 111 -40.96 -0.38 -4.08
C GLN A 111 -39.50 -0.86 -4.14
N ILE A 112 -38.59 -0.18 -3.43
CA ILE A 112 -37.16 -0.51 -3.40
C ILE A 112 -36.99 -1.82 -2.63
N ASP A 113 -36.59 -2.87 -3.33
CA ASP A 113 -36.22 -4.16 -2.74
C ASP A 113 -34.70 -4.26 -2.64
N ARG A 114 -34.19 -4.24 -1.40
CA ARG A 114 -32.75 -4.30 -1.11
C ARG A 114 -32.11 -5.61 -1.56
N ASN A 115 -32.86 -6.72 -1.55
CA ASN A 115 -32.36 -8.01 -2.05
C ASN A 115 -32.21 -7.99 -3.57
N ARG A 116 -33.15 -7.35 -4.27
CA ARG A 116 -33.05 -7.17 -5.72
C ARG A 116 -31.92 -6.21 -6.09
N ASP A 117 -31.66 -5.19 -5.28
CA ASP A 117 -30.57 -4.23 -5.50
C ASP A 117 -29.19 -4.90 -5.39
N ILE A 118 -28.97 -5.79 -4.40
CA ILE A 118 -27.70 -6.53 -4.29
C ILE A 118 -27.51 -7.53 -5.43
N GLU A 119 -28.60 -8.17 -5.90
CA GLU A 119 -28.57 -9.02 -7.10
C GLU A 119 -28.20 -8.23 -8.36
N HIS A 120 -28.84 -7.08 -8.58
CA HIS A 120 -28.53 -6.22 -9.73
C HIS A 120 -27.09 -5.69 -9.68
N LEU A 121 -26.61 -5.31 -8.48
CA LEU A 121 -25.24 -4.85 -8.30
C LEU A 121 -24.21 -5.96 -8.61
N TRP A 122 -24.48 -7.19 -8.19
CA TRP A 122 -23.64 -8.35 -8.50
C TRP A 122 -23.63 -8.68 -10.00
N GLU A 123 -24.80 -8.70 -10.65
CA GLU A 123 -24.90 -8.92 -12.08
C GLU A 123 -24.15 -7.84 -12.88
N PHE A 124 -24.29 -6.58 -12.46
CA PHE A 124 -23.55 -5.48 -13.04
C PHE A 124 -22.04 -5.65 -12.87
N TYR A 125 -21.57 -5.98 -11.67
CA TYR A 125 -20.15 -6.26 -11.39
C TYR A 125 -19.59 -7.34 -12.33
N GLN A 126 -20.29 -8.47 -12.47
CA GLN A 126 -19.88 -9.55 -13.36
C GLN A 126 -19.91 -9.16 -14.85
N ARG A 127 -20.90 -8.35 -15.26
CA ARG A 127 -20.99 -7.82 -16.62
C ARG A 127 -19.85 -6.83 -16.91
N TYR A 128 -19.57 -5.93 -15.97
CA TYR A 128 -18.51 -4.93 -16.07
C TYR A 128 -17.13 -5.61 -16.17
N LYS A 129 -16.86 -6.60 -15.32
CA LYS A 129 -15.62 -7.40 -15.34
C LYS A 129 -15.41 -8.12 -16.69
N ARG A 130 -16.47 -8.71 -17.25
CA ARG A 130 -16.45 -9.36 -18.57
C ARG A 130 -16.25 -8.38 -19.72
N ARG A 131 -16.94 -7.23 -19.69
CA ARG A 131 -16.85 -6.20 -20.74
C ARG A 131 -15.44 -5.66 -20.88
N TYR A 132 -14.80 -5.34 -19.77
CA TYR A 132 -13.41 -4.86 -19.74
C TYR A 132 -12.37 -5.98 -19.74
N ARG A 133 -12.81 -7.25 -19.88
CA ARG A 133 -11.96 -8.44 -19.97
C ARG A 133 -10.91 -8.50 -18.87
N VAL A 134 -11.27 -8.09 -17.66
CA VAL A 134 -10.34 -7.95 -16.53
C VAL A 134 -9.54 -9.23 -16.35
N ASP A 135 -10.22 -10.39 -16.28
CA ASP A 135 -9.60 -11.73 -16.13
C ASP A 135 -8.64 -12.11 -17.27
N ALA A 136 -8.93 -11.66 -18.50
CA ALA A 136 -8.06 -11.94 -19.65
C ALA A 136 -6.79 -11.09 -19.60
N ILE A 137 -6.92 -9.83 -19.18
CA ILE A 137 -5.80 -8.90 -19.01
C ILE A 137 -4.87 -9.40 -17.90
N GLN A 138 -5.40 -9.92 -16.78
CA GLN A 138 -4.56 -10.52 -15.73
C GLN A 138 -3.73 -11.69 -16.27
N ARG A 139 -4.38 -12.59 -17.04
CA ARG A 139 -3.72 -13.75 -17.63
C ARG A 139 -2.68 -13.37 -18.68
N GLU A 140 -2.96 -12.36 -19.49
CA GLU A 140 -1.98 -11.83 -20.44
C GLU A 140 -0.78 -11.30 -19.66
N GLU A 141 -0.97 -10.39 -18.73
CA GLU A 141 0.16 -9.84 -17.96
C GLU A 141 0.99 -10.87 -17.21
N GLN A 142 0.36 -11.91 -16.68
CA GLN A 142 1.10 -13.01 -16.06
C GLN A 142 2.04 -13.68 -17.07
N LYS A 143 1.57 -13.97 -18.29
CA LYS A 143 2.41 -14.47 -19.38
C LYS A 143 3.48 -13.47 -19.81
N TRP A 144 3.16 -12.17 -19.80
CA TRP A 144 4.14 -11.13 -20.11
C TRP A 144 5.23 -11.02 -19.04
N ARG A 145 4.90 -11.18 -17.76
CA ARG A 145 5.88 -11.28 -16.66
C ARG A 145 6.77 -12.51 -16.80
N GLU A 146 6.19 -13.65 -17.15
CA GLU A 146 6.93 -14.91 -17.32
C GLU A 146 7.85 -14.90 -18.56
N SER A 147 7.43 -14.26 -19.64
CA SER A 147 8.20 -14.23 -20.90
C SER A 147 9.33 -13.19 -20.93
N GLY A 148 9.36 -12.22 -20.01
CA GLY A 148 10.46 -11.23 -19.87
C GLY A 148 10.71 -10.35 -21.10
N THR A 149 9.81 -10.34 -22.07
CA THR A 149 10.01 -9.70 -23.38
C THR A 149 9.41 -8.29 -23.36
N PHE A 150 10.26 -7.28 -23.16
CA PHE A 150 9.83 -5.87 -23.17
C PHE A 150 10.40 -5.15 -24.38
N THR A 151 9.53 -4.62 -25.25
CA THR A 151 9.92 -3.70 -26.33
C THR A 151 9.44 -2.28 -26.01
N THR A 152 10.21 -1.28 -26.42
CA THR A 152 9.91 0.14 -26.19
C THR A 152 8.64 0.61 -26.92
N ALA A 153 8.27 -0.04 -28.03
CA ALA A 153 7.03 0.21 -28.75
C ALA A 153 5.79 -0.20 -27.93
N ASN A 154 5.89 -1.27 -27.13
CA ASN A 154 4.79 -1.74 -26.28
C ASN A 154 4.55 -0.82 -25.08
N LEU A 155 5.53 0.00 -24.67
CA LEU A 155 5.44 0.84 -23.47
C LEU A 155 4.41 1.97 -23.61
N GLY A 156 4.34 2.61 -24.78
CA GLY A 156 3.38 3.70 -25.05
C GLY A 156 1.94 3.21 -25.16
N GLU A 157 1.72 2.05 -25.78
CA GLU A 157 0.41 1.38 -25.82
C GLU A 157 -0.02 0.90 -24.42
N LEU A 158 0.94 0.42 -23.62
CA LEU A 158 0.72 0.02 -22.23
C LEU A 158 0.31 1.20 -21.34
N GLU A 159 0.86 2.40 -21.56
CA GLU A 159 0.50 3.60 -20.78
C GLU A 159 -0.92 4.09 -21.04
N LEU A 160 -1.36 4.08 -22.31
CA LEU A 160 -2.75 4.43 -22.68
C LEU A 160 -3.74 3.41 -22.11
N ARG A 161 -3.47 2.11 -22.31
CA ARG A 161 -4.25 1.03 -21.68
C ARG A 161 -4.23 1.15 -20.16
N SER A 162 -3.10 1.56 -19.57
CA SER A 162 -2.97 1.74 -18.13
C SER A 162 -3.94 2.79 -17.57
N LEU A 163 -4.12 3.92 -18.26
CA LEU A 163 -4.98 4.98 -17.77
C LEU A 163 -6.46 4.58 -17.81
N GLU A 164 -6.89 3.95 -18.90
CA GLU A 164 -8.24 3.39 -19.03
C GLU A 164 -8.49 2.32 -17.96
N MET A 165 -7.51 1.43 -17.77
CA MET A 165 -7.60 0.35 -16.80
C MET A 165 -7.63 0.86 -15.35
N LYS A 166 -6.88 1.92 -15.03
CA LYS A 166 -6.97 2.58 -13.71
C LYS A 166 -8.39 3.05 -13.40
N LYS A 167 -9.09 3.63 -14.37
CA LYS A 167 -10.50 4.04 -14.21
C LYS A 167 -11.39 2.82 -13.97
N VAL A 168 -11.30 1.80 -14.82
CA VAL A 168 -12.06 0.55 -14.69
C VAL A 168 -11.90 -0.08 -13.30
N PHE A 169 -10.66 -0.18 -12.79
CA PHE A 169 -10.39 -0.72 -11.46
C PHE A 169 -10.86 0.20 -10.33
N ALA A 170 -10.80 1.52 -10.49
CA ALA A 170 -11.37 2.45 -9.51
C ALA A 170 -12.89 2.23 -9.39
N THR A 171 -13.60 2.10 -10.52
CA THR A 171 -15.03 1.77 -10.55
C THR A 171 -15.31 0.41 -9.91
N LEU A 172 -14.54 -0.63 -10.27
CA LEU A 172 -14.68 -1.97 -9.67
C LEU A 172 -14.44 -1.96 -8.16
N ARG A 173 -13.48 -1.17 -7.67
CA ARG A 173 -13.21 -1.03 -6.23
C ARG A 173 -14.39 -0.41 -5.50
N ALA A 174 -14.95 0.66 -6.06
CA ALA A 174 -16.15 1.28 -5.51
C ALA A 174 -17.33 0.29 -5.47
N LEU A 175 -17.55 -0.48 -6.54
CA LEU A 175 -18.57 -1.53 -6.58
C LEU A 175 -18.34 -2.60 -5.51
N VAL A 176 -17.11 -3.08 -5.36
CA VAL A 176 -16.71 -4.08 -4.35
C VAL A 176 -16.95 -3.58 -2.93
N GLU A 177 -16.61 -2.33 -2.64
CA GLU A 177 -16.86 -1.71 -1.34
C GLU A 177 -18.36 -1.61 -1.02
N VAL A 178 -19.18 -1.18 -1.99
CA VAL A 178 -20.63 -1.13 -1.81
C VAL A 178 -21.22 -2.54 -1.68
N MET A 179 -20.75 -3.52 -2.44
CA MET A 179 -21.15 -4.92 -2.29
C MET A 179 -20.79 -5.47 -0.90
N GLU A 180 -19.60 -5.18 -0.37
CA GLU A 180 -19.18 -5.59 0.97
C GLU A 180 -20.09 -4.99 2.04
N ALA A 181 -20.42 -3.70 1.93
CA ALA A 181 -21.34 -3.03 2.85
C ALA A 181 -22.74 -3.65 2.82
N LEU A 182 -23.32 -3.87 1.63
CA LEU A 182 -24.67 -4.42 1.47
C LEU A 182 -24.74 -5.92 1.81
N SER A 183 -23.64 -6.66 1.65
CA SER A 183 -23.60 -8.10 1.94
C SER A 183 -23.80 -8.44 3.42
N LYS A 184 -23.55 -7.49 4.33
CA LYS A 184 -23.75 -7.68 5.78
C LYS A 184 -25.21 -7.91 6.16
N ASP A 185 -26.12 -7.35 5.37
CA ASP A 185 -27.58 -7.41 5.59
C ASP A 185 -28.29 -8.36 4.62
N ALA A 186 -27.55 -9.05 3.74
CA ALA A 186 -28.10 -9.88 2.67
C ALA A 186 -28.37 -11.34 3.11
N ASP A 187 -29.33 -12.01 2.46
CA ASP A 187 -29.64 -13.42 2.72
C ASP A 187 -28.43 -14.33 2.39
N PRO A 188 -27.91 -15.10 3.36
CA PRO A 188 -26.81 -16.05 3.16
C PRO A 188 -27.09 -17.17 2.13
N ARG A 189 -28.35 -17.37 1.73
CA ARG A 189 -28.77 -18.38 0.75
C ARG A 189 -28.83 -17.86 -0.69
N GLY A 190 -28.74 -16.54 -0.89
CA GLY A 190 -28.75 -15.90 -2.21
C GLY A 190 -27.36 -15.48 -2.70
N VAL A 191 -27.32 -14.37 -3.44
CA VAL A 191 -26.09 -13.80 -4.02
C VAL A 191 -25.09 -13.34 -2.95
N GLY A 192 -25.53 -13.10 -1.71
CA GLY A 192 -24.66 -12.74 -0.59
C GLY A 192 -23.51 -13.72 -0.35
N ARG A 193 -23.73 -15.04 -0.55
CA ARG A 193 -22.66 -16.05 -0.46
C ARG A 193 -21.60 -15.85 -1.55
N LEU A 194 -22.02 -15.64 -2.78
CA LEU A 194 -21.14 -15.47 -3.93
C LEU A 194 -20.30 -14.20 -3.78
N ILE A 195 -20.91 -13.11 -3.30
CA ILE A 195 -20.21 -11.86 -2.97
C ILE A 195 -19.15 -12.13 -1.90
N MET A 196 -19.48 -12.80 -0.80
CA MET A 196 -18.51 -13.10 0.25
C MET A 196 -17.33 -13.96 -0.24
N GLU A 197 -17.58 -14.93 -1.10
CA GLU A 197 -16.53 -15.76 -1.70
C GLU A 197 -15.62 -14.94 -2.62
N GLU A 198 -16.20 -14.08 -3.46
CA GLU A 198 -15.45 -13.16 -4.33
C GLU A 198 -14.66 -12.13 -3.52
N LEU A 199 -15.24 -11.58 -2.44
CA LEU A 199 -14.53 -10.67 -1.52
C LEU A 199 -13.34 -11.35 -0.85
N ARG A 200 -13.48 -12.61 -0.42
CA ARG A 200 -12.35 -13.40 0.10
C ARG A 200 -11.29 -13.63 -0.97
N ARG A 201 -11.70 -13.95 -2.20
CA ARG A 201 -10.78 -14.13 -3.34
C ARG A 201 -10.01 -12.84 -3.63
N ILE A 202 -10.70 -11.71 -3.73
CA ILE A 202 -10.11 -10.38 -3.96
C ILE A 202 -9.10 -10.05 -2.85
N LYS A 203 -9.48 -10.22 -1.58
CA LYS A 203 -8.59 -9.97 -0.43
C LYS A 203 -7.35 -10.87 -0.45
N ARG A 204 -7.50 -12.15 -0.83
CA ARG A 204 -6.40 -13.11 -0.93
C ARG A 204 -5.44 -12.78 -2.07
N VAL A 205 -5.96 -12.44 -3.24
CA VAL A 205 -5.16 -12.12 -4.43
C VAL A 205 -4.56 -10.71 -4.34
N GLY A 206 -5.08 -9.86 -3.44
CA GLY A 206 -4.74 -8.44 -3.39
C GLY A 206 -5.27 -7.67 -4.61
N GLU A 207 -6.18 -8.28 -5.39
CA GLU A 207 -6.81 -7.67 -6.55
C GLU A 207 -7.47 -6.36 -6.09
N LEU A 208 -7.17 -5.23 -6.72
CA LEU A 208 -7.65 -3.89 -6.32
C LEU A 208 -7.03 -3.27 -5.04
N THR A 209 -5.90 -3.74 -4.50
CA THR A 209 -5.18 -2.93 -3.47
C THR A 209 -4.42 -1.76 -4.11
N THR A 210 -4.81 -0.54 -3.78
CA THR A 210 -4.05 0.69 -4.09
C THR A 210 -3.25 1.04 -2.87
N TYR A 211 -1.93 1.10 -2.96
CA TYR A 211 -1.07 2.11 -2.31
C TYR A 211 0.37 2.01 -2.84
N ASN A 212 0.73 0.89 -3.46
CA ASN A 212 2.08 0.68 -3.98
C ASN A 212 2.22 1.11 -5.44
N ILE A 213 3.26 1.91 -5.74
CA ILE A 213 3.63 2.34 -7.10
C ILE A 213 4.11 1.12 -7.91
N VAL A 214 4.78 0.17 -7.26
CA VAL A 214 5.14 -1.17 -7.74
C VAL A 214 4.36 -2.21 -6.93
N PRO A 215 3.21 -2.70 -7.43
CA PRO A 215 2.47 -3.72 -6.70
C PRO A 215 3.20 -5.06 -6.90
N LEU A 216 3.94 -5.42 -5.85
CA LEU A 216 4.69 -6.66 -5.77
C LEU A 216 3.78 -7.85 -5.45
N GLU A 217 2.64 -7.61 -4.80
CA GLU A 217 1.73 -8.65 -4.28
C GLU A 217 0.60 -9.04 -5.24
N ALA A 218 0.17 -8.12 -6.08
CA ALA A 218 -0.90 -8.34 -7.04
C ALA A 218 -0.38 -8.10 -8.46
N PRO A 219 -1.01 -8.66 -9.50
CA PRO A 219 -0.82 -8.18 -10.85
C PRO A 219 -1.08 -6.65 -10.91
N SER A 220 -0.04 -5.82 -11.08
CA SER A 220 -0.26 -4.45 -11.58
C SER A 220 -0.72 -4.56 -13.02
N PHE A 221 -2.00 -4.26 -13.23
CA PHE A 221 -2.64 -4.17 -14.54
C PHE A 221 -2.07 -3.08 -15.48
N THR A 222 -1.01 -2.38 -15.05
CA THR A 222 -0.71 -1.01 -15.50
C THR A 222 0.72 -0.52 -15.26
N ASN A 223 1.59 -1.26 -14.58
CA ASN A 223 2.83 -0.67 -14.07
C ASN A 223 4.04 -0.96 -14.96
N ALA A 224 4.31 -0.04 -15.89
CA ALA A 224 5.54 -0.01 -16.67
C ALA A 224 6.81 0.00 -15.79
N ILE A 225 6.72 0.45 -14.53
CA ILE A 225 7.89 0.55 -13.64
C ILE A 225 8.44 -0.85 -13.30
N GLY A 226 7.58 -1.85 -13.16
CA GLY A 226 8.00 -3.24 -12.93
C GLY A 226 8.79 -3.86 -14.09
N ALA A 227 8.76 -3.24 -15.28
CA ALA A 227 9.50 -3.71 -16.46
C ALA A 227 10.96 -3.27 -16.48
N PHE A 228 11.33 -2.21 -15.75
CA PHE A 228 12.69 -1.70 -15.77
C PHE A 228 13.67 -2.76 -15.22
N PRO A 229 14.82 -2.99 -15.88
CA PRO A 229 15.77 -4.03 -15.47
C PRO A 229 16.29 -3.82 -14.04
N GLU A 230 16.42 -2.58 -13.58
CA GLU A 230 16.80 -2.24 -12.22
C GLU A 230 15.73 -2.63 -11.20
N VAL A 231 14.45 -2.46 -11.54
CA VAL A 231 13.34 -2.85 -10.67
C VAL A 231 13.22 -4.37 -10.63
N ARG A 232 13.31 -5.03 -11.79
CA ARG A 232 13.32 -6.50 -11.88
C ARG A 232 14.47 -7.11 -11.09
N GLY A 233 15.67 -6.53 -11.20
CA GLY A 233 16.82 -6.98 -10.44
C GLY A 233 16.65 -6.78 -8.95
N ALA A 234 16.07 -5.65 -8.52
CA ALA A 234 15.82 -5.39 -7.11
C ALA A 234 14.79 -6.37 -6.53
N ILE A 235 13.73 -6.67 -7.28
CA ILE A 235 12.74 -7.71 -6.91
C ILE A 235 13.42 -9.08 -6.81
N SER A 236 14.25 -9.44 -7.80
CA SER A 236 15.00 -10.70 -7.79
C SER A 236 15.97 -10.80 -6.60
N ALA A 237 16.60 -9.67 -6.22
CA ALA A 237 17.56 -9.63 -5.11
C ALA A 237 16.94 -9.90 -3.73
N ILE A 238 15.66 -9.59 -3.53
CA ILE A 238 14.96 -9.81 -2.25
C ILE A 238 14.19 -11.14 -2.20
N ARG A 239 14.12 -11.91 -3.30
CA ARG A 239 13.38 -13.18 -3.35
C ARG A 239 13.88 -14.18 -2.33
N TYR A 240 12.95 -15.02 -1.86
CA TYR A 240 13.28 -16.13 -0.99
C TYR A 240 14.19 -17.12 -1.71
N THR A 241 15.26 -17.54 -1.06
CA THR A 241 16.15 -18.59 -1.57
C THR A 241 16.14 -19.77 -0.62
N GLU A 242 16.52 -20.95 -1.11
CA GLU A 242 16.55 -22.20 -0.32
C GLU A 242 17.50 -22.16 0.87
N HIS A 243 18.39 -21.15 0.94
CA HIS A 243 19.37 -20.96 2.02
C HIS A 243 18.78 -20.20 3.22
N PHE A 244 17.57 -19.67 3.11
CA PHE A 244 16.89 -18.99 4.22
C PHE A 244 16.12 -20.00 5.09
N PRO A 245 15.86 -19.67 6.37
CA PRO A 245 15.14 -20.55 7.28
C PRO A 245 13.80 -21.00 6.69
N ARG A 246 13.39 -22.25 6.84
CA ARG A 246 12.11 -22.69 6.24
C ARG A 246 10.92 -22.06 6.96
N LEU A 247 10.05 -21.38 6.21
CA LEU A 247 8.75 -20.93 6.70
C LEU A 247 7.83 -22.13 6.96
N PRO A 248 6.90 -22.05 7.93
CA PRO A 248 5.91 -23.10 8.17
C PRO A 248 5.07 -23.43 6.94
N ALA A 249 4.63 -24.68 6.82
CA ALA A 249 3.85 -25.14 5.66
C ALA A 249 2.47 -24.47 5.53
N ASP A 250 1.92 -23.99 6.64
CA ASP A 250 0.67 -23.25 6.75
C ASP A 250 0.83 -21.73 6.57
N PHE A 251 2.06 -21.24 6.35
CA PHE A 251 2.29 -19.82 6.12
C PHE A 251 1.73 -19.40 4.75
N GLU A 252 0.71 -18.55 4.77
CA GLU A 252 0.10 -17.99 3.56
C GLU A 252 0.87 -16.75 3.08
N VAL A 253 1.50 -16.86 1.92
CA VAL A 253 2.11 -15.69 1.26
C VAL A 253 1.00 -14.76 0.74
N SER A 254 1.09 -13.47 1.10
CA SER A 254 0.18 -12.45 0.57
C SER A 254 0.34 -12.29 -0.95
N GLY A 255 -0.73 -12.59 -1.68
CA GLY A 255 -0.84 -12.40 -3.13
C GLY A 255 -0.28 -13.53 -3.99
N GLU A 256 -0.35 -13.38 -5.31
CA GLU A 256 0.17 -14.37 -6.28
C GLU A 256 1.67 -14.13 -6.55
N ARG A 257 2.51 -14.28 -5.53
CA ARG A 257 3.97 -14.14 -5.65
C ARG A 257 4.73 -15.25 -4.92
N SER A 258 5.99 -15.44 -5.30
CA SER A 258 6.93 -16.18 -4.48
C SER A 258 7.18 -15.44 -3.18
N ALA A 259 7.44 -16.17 -2.09
CA ALA A 259 7.91 -15.57 -0.85
C ALA A 259 9.18 -14.72 -1.10
N ASP A 260 9.43 -13.77 -0.22
CA ASP A 260 10.61 -12.91 -0.17
C ASP A 260 11.06 -12.65 1.27
N MET A 261 12.18 -11.93 1.42
CA MET A 261 12.77 -11.62 2.73
C MET A 261 11.78 -10.94 3.69
N PHE A 262 10.79 -10.20 3.18
CA PHE A 262 9.82 -9.49 4.02
C PHE A 262 8.80 -10.45 4.63
N ASP A 263 8.47 -11.55 3.96
CA ASP A 263 7.59 -12.58 4.54
C ASP A 263 8.23 -13.25 5.75
N LEU A 264 9.55 -13.47 5.70
CA LEU A 264 10.28 -13.96 6.86
C LEU A 264 10.32 -12.93 7.98
N LEU A 265 10.52 -11.64 7.67
CA LEU A 265 10.53 -10.60 8.69
C LEU A 265 9.14 -10.40 9.32
N GLU A 266 8.08 -10.45 8.52
CA GLU A 266 6.67 -10.46 8.96
C GLU A 266 6.42 -11.65 9.88
N TYR A 267 6.80 -12.85 9.46
CA TYR A 267 6.67 -14.05 10.29
C TYR A 267 7.50 -13.92 11.57
N VAL A 268 8.77 -13.56 11.51
CA VAL A 268 9.65 -13.56 12.69
C VAL A 268 9.20 -12.52 13.72
N PHE A 269 8.92 -11.28 13.30
CA PHE A 269 8.72 -10.16 14.21
C PHE A 269 7.27 -9.69 14.33
N GLY A 270 6.36 -10.16 13.48
CA GLY A 270 4.94 -9.77 13.54
C GLY A 270 4.72 -8.31 13.17
N PHE A 271 5.43 -7.81 12.17
CA PHE A 271 5.17 -6.48 11.60
C PHE A 271 3.79 -6.42 10.95
N GLN A 272 3.16 -5.24 10.95
CA GLN A 272 1.85 -5.03 10.35
C GLN A 272 1.91 -5.22 8.83
N ASN A 273 0.94 -5.96 8.26
CA ASN A 273 0.90 -6.30 6.83
C ASN A 273 1.04 -5.09 5.91
N ASP A 274 0.36 -3.98 6.23
CA ASP A 274 0.43 -2.75 5.42
C ASP A 274 1.82 -2.09 5.50
N ASN A 275 2.47 -2.13 6.67
CA ASN A 275 3.85 -1.65 6.82
C ASN A 275 4.79 -2.52 5.98
N VAL A 276 4.66 -3.85 6.07
CA VAL A 276 5.46 -4.80 5.29
C VAL A 276 5.33 -4.52 3.79
N ARG A 277 4.10 -4.35 3.30
CA ARG A 277 3.79 -4.00 1.90
C ARG A 277 4.47 -2.71 1.45
N ASN A 278 4.36 -1.66 2.25
CA ASN A 278 4.90 -0.36 1.94
C ASN A 278 6.44 -0.37 1.95
N GLN A 279 7.05 -1.00 2.95
CA GLN A 279 8.51 -1.05 3.07
C GLN A 279 9.16 -1.99 2.07
N ARG A 280 8.48 -3.08 1.67
CA ARG A 280 8.93 -3.96 0.58
C ARG A 280 9.13 -3.17 -0.71
N GLU A 281 8.15 -2.36 -1.07
CA GLU A 281 8.27 -1.48 -2.23
C GLU A 281 9.37 -0.43 -2.05
N ASN A 282 9.43 0.24 -0.89
CA ASN A 282 10.42 1.26 -0.63
C ASN A 282 11.86 0.73 -0.80
N VAL A 283 12.13 -0.49 -0.33
CA VAL A 283 13.43 -1.15 -0.53
C VAL A 283 13.69 -1.46 -2.00
N VAL A 284 12.71 -1.99 -2.74
CA VAL A 284 12.83 -2.25 -4.18
C VAL A 284 13.17 -0.98 -4.94
N LEU A 285 12.44 0.12 -4.69
CA LEU A 285 12.69 1.41 -5.35
C LEU A 285 14.04 2.01 -4.96
N THR A 286 14.44 1.89 -3.69
CA THR A 286 15.72 2.39 -3.20
C THR A 286 16.89 1.67 -3.87
N LEU A 287 16.80 0.33 -3.99
CA LEU A 287 17.78 -0.50 -4.68
C LEU A 287 17.83 -0.19 -6.17
N ALA A 288 16.67 -0.14 -6.84
CA ALA A 288 16.57 0.18 -8.27
C ALA A 288 17.15 1.57 -8.58
N ASN A 289 16.85 2.57 -7.74
CA ASN A 289 17.42 3.91 -7.86
C ASN A 289 18.95 3.90 -7.67
N SER A 290 19.47 3.09 -6.74
CA SER A 290 20.92 2.91 -6.58
C SER A 290 21.56 2.26 -7.81
N GLN A 291 20.94 1.19 -8.33
CA GLN A 291 21.39 0.51 -9.55
C GLN A 291 21.37 1.42 -10.78
N SER A 292 20.38 2.30 -10.91
CA SER A 292 20.27 3.21 -12.06
C SER A 292 21.47 4.16 -12.22
N ARG A 293 22.22 4.40 -11.13
CA ARG A 293 23.46 5.19 -11.14
C ARG A 293 24.68 4.40 -11.62
N LEU A 294 24.54 3.09 -11.77
CA LEU A 294 25.55 2.17 -12.27
C LEU A 294 25.23 1.77 -13.71
N SER A 295 26.14 1.05 -14.36
CA SER A 295 25.88 0.51 -15.69
C SER A 295 24.82 -0.59 -15.60
N ILE A 296 23.83 -0.55 -16.47
CA ILE A 296 22.70 -1.48 -16.48
C ILE A 296 23.02 -2.58 -17.50
N PRO A 297 23.03 -3.88 -17.13
CA PRO A 297 23.09 -4.95 -18.10
C PRO A 297 21.74 -5.05 -18.84
N ILE A 298 21.57 -4.29 -19.93
CA ILE A 298 20.29 -4.15 -20.67
C ILE A 298 19.86 -5.46 -21.37
N HIS A 299 20.78 -6.44 -21.51
CA HIS A 299 20.57 -7.64 -22.34
C HIS A 299 20.44 -8.96 -21.57
N GLN A 300 20.30 -8.95 -20.24
CA GLN A 300 20.12 -10.18 -19.47
C GLN A 300 18.64 -10.45 -19.20
N ALA A 301 18.21 -11.69 -19.48
CA ALA A 301 16.85 -12.15 -19.22
C ALA A 301 16.48 -12.07 -17.72
N ASP A 302 17.47 -12.19 -16.83
CA ASP A 302 17.37 -11.98 -15.38
C ASP A 302 18.42 -10.94 -14.93
N PRO A 303 18.06 -9.64 -14.91
CA PRO A 303 18.99 -8.58 -14.53
C PRO A 303 19.34 -8.69 -13.04
N LYS A 304 20.63 -8.68 -12.71
CA LYS A 304 21.10 -8.72 -11.33
C LYS A 304 21.55 -7.33 -10.87
N ILE A 305 21.19 -6.98 -9.64
CA ILE A 305 21.69 -5.76 -9.00
C ILE A 305 23.18 -5.94 -8.70
N ASP A 306 23.95 -4.90 -8.99
CA ASP A 306 25.37 -4.81 -8.67
C ASP A 306 25.56 -4.75 -7.15
N GLU A 307 26.49 -5.53 -6.61
CA GLU A 307 26.79 -5.54 -5.17
C GLU A 307 27.16 -4.15 -4.65
N LYS A 308 27.75 -3.30 -5.48
CA LYS A 308 28.03 -1.91 -5.15
C LYS A 308 26.75 -1.13 -4.83
N ALA A 309 25.68 -1.31 -5.61
CA ALA A 309 24.41 -0.64 -5.35
C ALA A 309 23.82 -1.05 -3.99
N ILE A 310 23.95 -2.34 -3.62
CA ILE A 310 23.51 -2.87 -2.33
C ILE A 310 24.36 -2.31 -1.19
N ASN A 311 25.69 -2.26 -1.37
CA ASN A 311 26.61 -1.68 -0.40
C ASN A 311 26.34 -0.20 -0.14
N ASP A 312 26.10 0.57 -1.20
CA ASP A 312 25.80 2.01 -1.09
C ASP A 312 24.50 2.24 -0.33
N VAL A 313 23.45 1.43 -0.59
CA VAL A 313 22.19 1.50 0.15
C VAL A 313 22.38 1.08 1.60
N PHE A 314 23.05 -0.04 1.85
CA PHE A 314 23.32 -0.55 3.19
C PHE A 314 24.05 0.48 4.07
N LEU A 315 25.13 1.05 3.56
CA LEU A 315 25.92 2.05 4.26
C LEU A 315 25.12 3.33 4.53
N LYS A 316 24.30 3.75 3.56
CA LYS A 316 23.49 4.96 3.68
C LYS A 316 22.36 4.81 4.70
N VAL A 317 21.64 3.69 4.66
CA VAL A 317 20.50 3.42 5.55
C VAL A 317 20.98 3.24 7.00
N LEU A 318 22.08 2.52 7.20
CA LEU A 318 22.60 2.21 8.54
C LEU A 318 23.64 3.22 9.06
N ASP A 319 23.89 4.33 8.36
CA ASP A 319 24.90 5.33 8.73
C ASP A 319 24.73 5.83 10.18
N ASN A 320 23.49 6.18 10.56
CA ASN A 320 23.16 6.61 11.91
C ASN A 320 23.46 5.53 12.96
N TYR A 321 23.09 4.28 12.67
CA TYR A 321 23.37 3.15 13.54
C TYR A 321 24.87 2.90 13.70
N ILE A 322 25.63 2.94 12.61
CA ILE A 322 27.09 2.76 12.62
C ILE A 322 27.76 3.85 13.46
N LYS A 323 27.34 5.11 13.28
CA LYS A 323 27.81 6.26 14.08
C LYS A 323 27.47 6.09 15.57
N TRP A 324 26.24 5.66 15.88
CA TRP A 324 25.79 5.41 17.24
C TRP A 324 26.61 4.32 17.94
N CYS A 325 26.84 3.19 17.28
CA CYS A 325 27.70 2.12 17.81
C CYS A 325 29.14 2.61 18.04
N LYS A 326 29.70 3.39 17.10
CA LYS A 326 31.04 3.98 17.22
C LYS A 326 31.13 4.94 18.41
N TYR A 327 30.11 5.78 18.60
CA TYR A 327 30.04 6.74 19.69
C TYR A 327 30.01 6.04 21.06
N LEU A 328 29.15 5.03 21.21
CA LEU A 328 29.03 4.24 22.44
C LEU A 328 30.15 3.20 22.63
N ARG A 329 31.03 3.03 21.64
CA ARG A 329 32.10 2.02 21.61
C ARG A 329 31.58 0.58 21.77
N ILE A 330 30.41 0.30 21.22
CA ILE A 330 29.83 -1.04 21.16
C ILE A 330 30.07 -1.68 19.79
N ARG A 331 30.19 -3.01 19.74
CA ARG A 331 30.35 -3.74 18.48
C ARG A 331 29.06 -3.67 17.65
N LEU A 332 29.19 -3.59 16.33
CA LEU A 332 28.04 -3.74 15.42
C LEU A 332 27.35 -5.09 15.64
N ALA A 333 26.05 -5.14 15.41
CA ALA A 333 25.25 -6.37 15.51
C ALA A 333 25.66 -7.41 14.47
N TYR A 334 26.29 -6.99 13.39
CA TYR A 334 26.80 -7.84 12.32
C TYR A 334 28.34 -7.87 12.29
N ASN A 335 28.89 -8.86 11.58
CA ASN A 335 30.33 -9.00 11.35
C ASN A 335 30.91 -7.87 10.49
N ARG A 336 32.22 -7.83 10.27
CA ARG A 336 32.85 -6.76 9.44
C ARG A 336 32.15 -6.67 8.08
N ILE A 337 32.11 -5.45 7.51
CA ILE A 337 31.37 -5.16 6.28
C ILE A 337 31.82 -5.99 5.06
N ASP A 338 33.08 -6.41 5.05
CA ASP A 338 33.66 -7.26 4.00
C ASP A 338 33.27 -8.73 4.15
N ALA A 339 32.81 -9.14 5.33
CA ALA A 339 32.43 -10.52 5.66
C ALA A 339 30.91 -10.74 5.61
N ILE A 340 30.10 -9.67 5.59
CA ILE A 340 28.64 -9.79 5.51
C ILE A 340 28.20 -10.00 4.06
N THR A 341 27.44 -11.09 3.85
CA THR A 341 26.91 -11.46 2.54
C THR A 341 25.94 -10.42 2.01
N ARG A 342 25.73 -10.42 0.69
CA ARG A 342 24.74 -9.59 0.02
C ARG A 342 23.35 -9.72 0.66
N ASP A 343 22.91 -10.95 0.93
CA ASP A 343 21.56 -11.21 1.44
C ASP A 343 21.40 -10.74 2.90
N ARG A 344 22.44 -10.92 3.74
CA ARG A 344 22.42 -10.37 5.10
C ARG A 344 22.36 -8.83 5.11
N LYS A 345 23.03 -8.15 4.16
CA LYS A 345 22.90 -6.68 4.00
C LYS A 345 21.46 -6.29 3.70
N LEU A 346 20.81 -7.01 2.79
CA LEU A 346 19.42 -6.76 2.42
C LEU A 346 18.46 -7.01 3.60
N PHE A 347 18.63 -8.10 4.34
CA PHE A 347 17.85 -8.37 5.56
C PHE A 347 17.94 -7.23 6.58
N LEU A 348 19.15 -6.72 6.84
CA LEU A 348 19.35 -5.62 7.78
C LEU A 348 18.74 -4.30 7.29
N VAL A 349 18.84 -4.01 5.98
CA VAL A 349 18.17 -2.84 5.39
C VAL A 349 16.65 -2.96 5.51
N SER A 350 16.09 -4.12 5.16
CA SER A 350 14.65 -4.38 5.25
C SER A 350 14.15 -4.29 6.70
N LEU A 351 14.86 -4.90 7.66
CA LEU A 351 14.54 -4.82 9.08
C LEU A 351 14.54 -3.37 9.59
N TYR A 352 15.55 -2.57 9.19
CA TYR A 352 15.62 -1.16 9.59
C TYR A 352 14.40 -0.37 9.10
N PHE A 353 13.99 -0.55 7.85
CA PHE A 353 12.83 0.13 7.31
C PHE A 353 11.52 -0.33 7.93
N LEU A 354 11.37 -1.62 8.26
CA LEU A 354 10.19 -2.14 8.96
C LEU A 354 10.06 -1.54 10.36
N ILE A 355 11.15 -1.52 11.14
CA ILE A 355 11.19 -0.83 12.44
C ILE A 355 10.81 0.65 12.27
N TRP A 356 11.41 1.33 11.28
CA TRP A 356 11.16 2.74 11.05
C TRP A 356 9.69 3.02 10.69
N GLY A 357 9.06 2.15 9.90
CA GLY A 357 7.68 2.29 9.45
C GLY A 357 6.64 2.14 10.58
N GLU A 358 6.94 1.35 11.61
CA GLU A 358 6.05 1.16 12.77
C GLU A 358 6.44 1.97 14.01
N ALA A 359 7.60 2.64 14.00
CA ALA A 359 8.08 3.40 15.15
C ALA A 359 7.23 4.61 15.55
N ALA A 360 6.26 5.04 14.73
CA ALA A 360 5.38 6.19 15.01
C ALA A 360 6.16 7.43 15.51
N ASN A 361 5.95 7.89 16.76
CA ASN A 361 6.67 9.04 17.32
C ASN A 361 8.09 8.70 17.81
N VAL A 362 8.40 7.42 18.03
CA VAL A 362 9.74 6.96 18.46
C VAL A 362 10.80 7.26 17.40
N ARG A 363 10.42 7.44 16.12
CA ARG A 363 11.34 7.84 15.04
C ARG A 363 12.06 9.17 15.28
N PHE A 364 11.54 10.02 16.17
CA PHE A 364 12.17 11.28 16.57
C PHE A 364 13.23 11.10 17.67
N LEU A 365 13.43 9.88 18.17
CA LEU A 365 14.48 9.48 19.10
C LEU A 365 15.49 8.57 18.35
N PRO A 366 16.46 9.15 17.63
CA PRO A 366 17.34 8.38 16.75
C PRO A 366 18.16 7.32 17.50
N GLU A 367 18.54 7.57 18.75
CA GLU A 367 19.24 6.60 19.61
C GLU A 367 18.33 5.43 20.00
N CYS A 368 17.03 5.69 20.20
CA CYS A 368 16.05 4.65 20.52
C CYS A 368 15.86 3.71 19.33
N ILE A 369 15.73 4.25 18.11
CA ILE A 369 15.68 3.46 16.88
C ILE A 369 16.96 2.63 16.72
N CYS A 370 18.13 3.21 16.97
CA CYS A 370 19.40 2.47 16.90
C CYS A 370 19.46 1.34 17.92
N TYR A 371 18.93 1.55 19.13
CA TYR A 371 18.85 0.52 20.18
C TYR A 371 17.90 -0.62 19.80
N ILE A 372 16.70 -0.32 19.32
CA ILE A 372 15.72 -1.33 18.85
C ILE A 372 16.35 -2.16 17.73
N PHE A 373 16.88 -1.48 16.71
CA PHE A 373 17.56 -2.13 15.59
C PHE A 373 18.74 -2.99 16.05
N HIS A 374 19.57 -2.50 16.98
CA HIS A 374 20.74 -3.25 17.47
C HIS A 374 20.36 -4.62 18.05
N ASN A 375 19.30 -4.68 18.84
CA ASN A 375 18.86 -5.91 19.50
C ASN A 375 18.15 -6.84 18.52
N MET A 376 17.22 -6.31 17.72
CA MET A 376 16.50 -7.11 16.72
C MET A 376 17.42 -7.65 15.62
N ALA A 377 18.45 -6.89 15.23
CA ALA A 377 19.43 -7.37 14.25
C ALA A 377 20.23 -8.58 14.74
N LYS A 378 20.54 -8.65 16.05
CA LYS A 378 21.20 -9.84 16.64
C LYS A 378 20.26 -11.04 16.70
N GLU A 379 19.00 -10.81 17.06
CA GLU A 379 17.99 -11.86 17.09
C GLU A 379 17.73 -12.41 15.68
N LEU A 380 17.66 -11.53 14.68
CA LEU A 380 17.56 -11.92 13.28
C LEU A 380 18.79 -12.72 12.82
N ASP A 381 20.00 -12.30 13.20
CA ASP A 381 21.24 -13.01 12.83
C ASP A 381 21.22 -14.47 13.33
N ALA A 382 20.79 -14.68 14.58
CA ALA A 382 20.61 -16.01 15.15
C ALA A 382 19.57 -16.83 14.37
N ILE A 383 18.41 -16.24 14.06
CA ILE A 383 17.34 -16.91 13.31
C ILE A 383 17.79 -17.29 11.90
N LEU A 384 18.55 -16.43 11.22
CA LEU A 384 19.08 -16.71 9.88
C LEU A 384 20.10 -17.86 9.87
N ASP A 385 20.76 -18.12 11.00
CA ASP A 385 21.67 -19.26 11.17
C ASP A 385 20.95 -20.57 11.55
N HIS A 386 19.63 -20.51 11.80
CA HIS A 386 18.79 -21.69 12.02
C HIS A 386 18.13 -22.16 10.71
N GLY A 387 17.95 -23.48 10.56
CA GLY A 387 17.34 -24.08 9.36
C GLY A 387 15.81 -23.88 9.25
N GLU A 388 15.15 -23.51 10.35
CA GLU A 388 13.71 -23.32 10.45
C GLU A 388 13.39 -21.93 10.99
N ALA A 389 12.39 -21.26 10.41
CA ALA A 389 11.97 -19.93 10.84
C ALA A 389 11.24 -20.03 12.19
N ASN A 390 11.75 -19.31 13.19
CA ASN A 390 11.14 -19.20 14.50
C ASN A 390 10.70 -17.77 14.78
N ARG A 391 9.63 -17.62 15.56
CA ARG A 391 9.15 -16.31 16.02
C ARG A 391 10.17 -15.70 16.98
N ALA A 392 10.39 -14.39 16.87
CA ALA A 392 11.25 -13.64 17.76
C ALA A 392 10.67 -13.64 19.18
N SER A 393 11.50 -14.04 20.14
CA SER A 393 11.17 -14.05 21.56
C SER A 393 10.84 -12.66 22.08
N SER A 394 11.49 -11.63 21.54
CA SER A 394 11.26 -10.23 21.91
C SER A 394 9.89 -9.70 21.51
N CYS A 395 9.24 -10.32 20.52
CA CYS A 395 7.98 -9.87 19.94
C CYS A 395 6.81 -10.81 20.27
N MET A 396 7.01 -11.80 21.13
CA MET A 396 5.99 -12.78 21.50
C MET A 396 5.11 -12.23 22.63
N GLY A 397 3.81 -12.11 22.37
CA GLY A 397 2.82 -11.69 23.34
C GLY A 397 2.14 -12.84 24.08
N ASP A 398 1.31 -12.49 25.05
CA ASP A 398 0.51 -13.44 25.82
C ASP A 398 -0.51 -14.15 24.91
N GLY A 399 -0.41 -15.48 24.81
CA GLY A 399 -1.26 -16.30 23.93
C GLY A 399 -0.62 -16.71 22.61
N GLY A 400 0.68 -16.43 22.42
CA GLY A 400 1.45 -16.90 21.25
C GLY A 400 1.28 -16.07 19.99
N SER A 401 0.57 -14.94 20.06
CA SER A 401 0.60 -13.92 19.00
C SER A 401 1.96 -13.23 18.98
N VAL A 402 2.38 -12.78 17.79
CA VAL A 402 3.66 -12.10 17.61
C VAL A 402 3.37 -10.73 17.02
N SER A 403 3.83 -9.68 17.70
CA SER A 403 3.50 -8.29 17.35
C SER A 403 4.63 -7.36 17.78
N PHE A 404 5.34 -6.81 16.79
CA PHE A 404 6.38 -5.80 17.04
C PHE A 404 5.77 -4.53 17.66
N LEU A 405 4.64 -4.07 17.13
CA LEU A 405 3.98 -2.85 17.60
C LEU A 405 3.59 -2.96 19.08
N GLU A 406 2.90 -4.05 19.45
CA GLU A 406 2.38 -4.22 20.82
C GLU A 406 3.49 -4.52 21.83
N GLN A 407 4.50 -5.30 21.46
CA GLN A 407 5.53 -5.76 22.41
C GLN A 407 6.73 -4.82 22.51
N ILE A 408 7.05 -4.06 21.46
CA ILE A 408 8.23 -3.17 21.43
C ILE A 408 7.84 -1.70 21.45
N ILE A 409 6.98 -1.26 20.54
CA ILE A 409 6.69 0.17 20.37
C ILE A 409 5.74 0.70 21.45
N CYS A 410 4.64 -0.01 21.74
CA CYS A 410 3.66 0.43 22.74
C CYS A 410 4.30 0.65 24.13
N PRO A 411 5.12 -0.26 24.68
CA PRO A 411 5.74 -0.05 25.99
C PRO A 411 6.70 1.15 26.03
N ILE A 412 7.43 1.40 24.94
CA ILE A 412 8.28 2.59 24.82
C ILE A 412 7.41 3.84 24.81
N TYR A 413 6.32 3.83 24.07
CA TYR A 413 5.39 4.96 23.99
C TYR A 413 4.71 5.23 25.33
N GLU A 414 4.25 4.20 26.03
CA GLU A 414 3.69 4.30 27.39
C GLU A 414 4.70 4.89 28.37
N THR A 415 5.96 4.46 28.28
CA THR A 415 7.04 5.03 29.10
C THR A 415 7.25 6.52 28.78
N MET A 416 7.29 6.90 27.50
CA MET A 416 7.41 8.29 27.09
C MET A 416 6.22 9.15 27.55
N ALA A 417 5.01 8.60 27.46
CA ALA A 417 3.79 9.26 27.90
C ALA A 417 3.77 9.46 29.43
N ALA A 418 4.14 8.44 30.19
CA ALA A 418 4.24 8.50 31.64
C ALA A 418 5.27 9.54 32.09
N VAL A 419 6.44 9.58 31.44
CA VAL A 419 7.49 10.57 31.71
C VAL A 419 7.01 11.99 31.38
N SER A 420 6.36 12.17 30.23
CA SER A 420 5.82 13.49 29.84
C SER A 420 4.72 13.97 30.80
N GLY A 421 3.86 13.06 31.27
CA GLY A 421 2.84 13.35 32.27
C GLY A 421 3.44 13.69 33.63
N THR A 422 4.49 12.99 34.07
CA THR A 422 5.18 13.32 35.33
C THR A 422 5.92 14.64 35.27
N TYR A 423 6.53 15.01 34.13
CA TYR A 423 7.11 16.34 33.97
C TYR A 423 6.05 17.44 33.92
N PHE A 424 4.90 17.20 33.28
CA PHE A 424 3.78 18.15 33.26
C PHE A 424 3.15 18.32 34.64
N ASP A 425 2.94 17.24 35.39
CA ASP A 425 2.46 17.27 36.78
C ASP A 425 3.49 17.90 37.73
N PHE A 426 4.78 17.64 37.53
CA PHE A 426 5.85 18.30 38.27
C PHE A 426 5.89 19.80 37.96
N TRP A 427 5.71 20.20 36.70
CA TRP A 427 5.65 21.60 36.31
C TRP A 427 4.39 22.28 36.85
N LEU A 428 3.21 21.65 36.76
CA LEU A 428 1.96 22.13 37.35
C LEU A 428 2.02 22.24 38.87
N ARG A 429 2.62 21.27 39.56
CA ARG A 429 2.82 21.34 41.02
C ARG A 429 3.75 22.48 41.39
N ASN A 430 4.87 22.66 40.70
CA ASN A 430 5.76 23.79 40.94
C ASN A 430 5.10 25.14 40.57
N LEU A 431 4.25 25.19 39.55
CA LEU A 431 3.51 26.39 39.19
C LEU A 431 2.41 26.71 40.21
N MET A 432 1.73 25.70 40.77
CA MET A 432 0.78 25.89 41.87
C MET A 432 1.49 26.22 43.20
N ASP A 433 2.70 25.75 43.43
CA ASP A 433 3.50 26.09 44.62
C ASP A 433 4.12 27.51 44.51
N GLU A 434 4.48 27.97 43.30
CA GLU A 434 4.94 29.35 43.06
C GLU A 434 3.79 30.38 43.10
N TYR A 435 2.57 29.97 42.73
CA TYR A 435 1.36 30.77 42.90
C TYR A 435 0.51 30.24 44.05
N LYS A 436 0.96 30.45 45.30
CA LYS A 436 0.11 30.25 46.49
C LYS A 436 -1.20 31.04 46.35
N LEU A 437 -2.27 30.33 45.98
CA LEU A 437 -3.65 30.64 46.33
C LEU A 437 -4.04 29.78 47.53
#